data_AF-A0AAP8ZT77-F1
#
_entry.id   AF-A0AAP8ZT77-F1
#
_cell.length_a   1.000
_cell.length_b   1.000
_cell.length_c   1.000
_cell.angle_alpha   90.00
_cell.angle_beta   90.00
_cell.angle_gamma   90.00
#
_symmetry.space_group_name_H-M   'P 1'
#
loop_
_entity.id
_entity.type
_entity.pdbx_description
1 polymer ?
#
loop_
_entity_poly.entity_id
_entity_poly.type
_entity_poly.pdbx_seq_one_letter_code
_entity_poly.pdbx_strand_id
1 'polypeptide(L)'
;MNNENNVAQANINVPTQKDNGGKNGGKQPRARRDIKAEAAHVLAFLNSCTPYQADAVRVTVSHATGSGRYEDIDEADRLAVNRFLNHGMNKGNTPSTDAVMKFRVERSEVLMNSVTQFCTQSQILKATVALMRITTDAGDVRKAFEKLPEGK
;
A
#
# COMPACT_ATOMS: atom_id res chain seq x y z
N MET A 1 11.41 -27.54 45.76
CA MET A 1 10.11 -26.94 45.42
C MET A 1 10.00 -26.92 43.91
N ASN A 2 9.18 -27.81 43.36
CA ASN A 2 8.76 -27.77 41.97
C ASN A 2 7.48 -26.93 41.89
N ASN A 3 7.39 -26.00 40.94
CA ASN A 3 6.10 -25.63 40.38
C ASN A 3 6.25 -25.28 38.90
N GLU A 4 5.41 -25.93 38.11
CA GLU A 4 5.33 -25.91 36.66
C GLU A 4 4.51 -24.71 36.16
N ASN A 5 4.69 -24.34 34.88
CA ASN A 5 3.70 -23.79 33.93
C ASN A 5 4.48 -23.26 32.71
N ASN A 6 4.80 -24.11 31.73
CA ASN A 6 3.95 -24.55 30.61
C ASN A 6 3.47 -23.39 29.72
N VAL A 7 4.20 -23.14 28.63
CA VAL A 7 3.66 -22.50 27.41
C VAL A 7 4.06 -23.37 26.23
N ALA A 8 3.06 -24.03 25.65
CA ALA A 8 3.20 -24.96 24.55
C ALA A 8 3.76 -24.31 23.28
N GLN A 9 4.80 -24.92 22.72
CA GLN A 9 5.28 -24.65 21.37
C GLN A 9 4.29 -25.23 20.35
N ALA A 10 3.61 -24.36 19.62
CA ALA A 10 2.77 -24.76 18.50
C ALA A 10 3.65 -25.10 17.28
N ASN A 11 3.76 -26.40 16.99
CA ASN A 11 4.39 -26.96 15.80
C ASN A 11 3.48 -26.72 14.58
N ILE A 12 3.82 -25.75 13.73
CA ILE A 12 3.13 -25.56 12.44
C ILE A 12 3.84 -26.41 11.40
N ASN A 13 3.31 -27.62 11.18
CA ASN A 13 3.72 -28.52 10.11
C ASN A 13 3.16 -28.02 8.77
N VAL A 14 3.99 -27.40 7.93
CA VAL A 14 3.63 -27.05 6.54
C VAL A 14 4.01 -28.24 5.65
N PRO A 15 3.08 -28.93 4.98
CA PRO A 15 3.45 -30.00 4.06
C PRO A 15 4.03 -29.39 2.78
N THR A 16 5.26 -29.79 2.46
CA THR A 16 5.92 -29.54 1.18
C THR A 16 5.17 -30.23 0.05
N GLN A 17 4.84 -29.48 -1.00
CA GLN A 17 4.18 -29.98 -2.20
C GLN A 17 5.14 -30.88 -2.99
N LYS A 18 4.90 -32.20 -2.93
CA LYS A 18 5.54 -33.17 -3.84
C LYS A 18 4.98 -32.98 -5.24
N ASP A 19 5.87 -32.70 -6.19
CA ASP A 19 5.60 -32.75 -7.62
C ASP A 19 5.38 -34.20 -8.05
N ASN A 20 4.28 -34.47 -8.74
CA ASN A 20 4.02 -35.74 -9.40
C ASN A 20 3.30 -35.47 -10.72
N GLY A 21 4.03 -35.67 -11.81
CA GLY A 21 3.50 -35.65 -13.16
C GLY A 21 2.42 -36.72 -13.37
N GLY A 22 1.28 -36.29 -13.89
CA GLY A 22 0.20 -37.16 -14.33
C GLY A 22 -0.67 -36.45 -15.36
N LYS A 23 -0.51 -36.83 -16.63
CA LYS A 23 -1.44 -36.47 -17.72
C LYS A 23 -2.83 -36.95 -17.36
N ASN A 24 -3.81 -36.04 -17.25
CA ASN A 24 -5.23 -36.30 -17.50
C ASN A 24 -6.00 -34.98 -17.64
N GLY A 25 -6.85 -34.89 -18.66
CA GLY A 25 -7.62 -33.70 -19.03
C GLY A 25 -8.70 -33.31 -18.01
N GLY A 26 -8.28 -32.70 -16.91
CA GLY A 26 -9.15 -32.21 -15.84
C GLY A 26 -9.29 -30.68 -15.87
N LYS A 27 -10.54 -30.23 -15.90
CA LYS A 27 -10.99 -28.83 -15.81
C LYS A 27 -10.11 -27.96 -14.91
N GLN A 28 -9.78 -26.76 -15.38
CA GLN A 28 -9.18 -25.70 -14.56
C GLN A 28 -9.91 -25.55 -13.22
N PRO A 29 -9.20 -25.21 -12.12
CA PRO A 29 -9.81 -25.06 -10.80
C PRO A 29 -11.01 -24.10 -10.88
N ARG A 30 -12.20 -24.61 -10.55
CA ARG A 30 -13.49 -23.89 -10.60
C ARG A 30 -13.60 -22.73 -9.60
N ALA A 31 -12.56 -22.41 -8.83
CA ALA A 31 -12.57 -21.35 -7.83
C ALA A 31 -12.53 -19.92 -8.41
N ARG A 32 -12.31 -19.74 -9.72
CA ARG A 32 -12.25 -18.42 -10.37
C ARG A 32 -13.57 -17.91 -10.96
N ARG A 33 -14.67 -18.68 -10.91
CA ARG A 33 -15.86 -18.37 -11.74
C ARG A 33 -16.99 -17.57 -11.10
N ASP A 34 -16.98 -17.30 -9.80
CA ASP A 34 -18.13 -16.62 -9.17
C ASP A 34 -17.74 -15.31 -8.46
N ILE A 35 -16.84 -14.51 -9.05
CA ILE A 35 -16.79 -13.08 -8.69
C ILE A 35 -18.10 -12.50 -9.21
N LYS A 36 -19.11 -12.39 -8.34
CA LYS A 36 -20.40 -11.73 -8.64
C LYS A 36 -20.10 -10.41 -9.36
N ALA A 37 -20.93 -10.02 -10.33
CA ALA A 37 -20.79 -8.75 -11.07
C ALA A 37 -20.55 -7.54 -10.14
N GLU A 38 -21.11 -7.58 -8.93
CA GLU A 38 -20.90 -6.62 -7.85
C GLU A 38 -19.43 -6.45 -7.41
N ALA A 39 -18.66 -7.54 -7.33
CA ALA A 39 -17.25 -7.50 -6.95
C ALA A 39 -16.30 -7.28 -8.14
N ALA A 40 -16.80 -7.31 -9.38
CA ALA A 40 -15.99 -7.14 -10.59
C ALA A 40 -15.30 -5.77 -10.64
N HIS A 41 -15.98 -4.71 -10.19
CA HIS A 41 -15.43 -3.34 -10.14
C HIS A 41 -14.32 -3.22 -9.09
N VAL A 42 -14.47 -3.88 -7.93
CA VAL A 42 -13.44 -3.91 -6.89
C VAL A 42 -12.21 -4.65 -7.39
N LEU A 43 -12.39 -5.81 -8.03
CA LEU A 43 -11.27 -6.56 -8.62
C LEU A 43 -10.57 -5.75 -9.72
N ALA A 44 -11.33 -5.05 -10.57
CA ALA A 44 -10.76 -4.20 -11.62
C ALA A 44 -9.90 -3.07 -11.04
N PHE A 45 -10.37 -2.41 -9.98
CA PHE A 45 -9.60 -1.39 -9.26
C PHE A 45 -8.33 -1.97 -8.61
N LEU A 46 -8.44 -3.10 -7.91
CA LEU A 46 -7.28 -3.71 -7.28
C LEU A 46 -6.23 -4.17 -8.30
N ASN A 47 -6.67 -4.66 -9.47
CA ASN A 47 -5.78 -5.05 -10.56
C ASN A 47 -5.12 -3.85 -11.27
N SER A 48 -5.71 -2.66 -11.21
CA SER A 48 -5.10 -1.44 -11.78
C SER A 48 -4.10 -0.76 -10.82
N CYS A 49 -4.11 -1.14 -9.55
CA CYS A 49 -3.23 -0.56 -8.54
C CYS A 49 -1.79 -1.07 -8.64
N THR A 50 -0.83 -0.15 -8.57
CA THR A 50 0.58 -0.46 -8.27
C THR A 50 0.76 -0.81 -6.78
N PRO A 51 1.92 -1.38 -6.36
CA PRO A 51 2.14 -1.71 -4.96
C PRO A 51 1.84 -0.53 -4.02
N TYR A 52 1.15 -0.84 -2.92
CA TYR A 52 0.67 0.09 -1.89
C TYR A 52 -0.40 1.11 -2.33
N GLN A 53 -0.76 1.18 -3.62
CA GLN A 53 -1.66 2.22 -4.13
C GLN A 53 -3.07 2.10 -3.58
N ALA A 54 -3.64 0.91 -3.52
CA ALA A 54 -5.00 0.71 -3.01
C ALA A 54 -5.14 1.17 -1.55
N ASP A 55 -4.14 0.89 -0.71
CA ASP A 55 -4.15 1.30 0.70
C ASP A 55 -3.93 2.82 0.84
N ALA A 56 -3.02 3.40 0.06
CA ALA A 56 -2.86 4.85 0.01
C ALA A 56 -4.15 5.56 -0.45
N VAL A 57 -4.85 5.03 -1.46
CA VAL A 57 -6.15 5.55 -1.91
C VAL A 57 -7.18 5.46 -0.78
N ARG A 58 -7.28 4.30 -0.10
CA ARG A 58 -8.17 4.12 1.05
C ARG A 58 -7.94 5.20 2.10
N VAL A 59 -6.69 5.42 2.50
CA VAL A 59 -6.33 6.45 3.50
C VAL A 59 -6.73 7.84 3.04
N THR A 60 -6.33 8.23 1.82
CA THR A 60 -6.58 9.59 1.33
C THR A 60 -8.08 9.86 1.16
N VAL A 61 -8.86 8.89 0.67
CA VAL A 61 -10.33 9.01 0.55
C VAL A 61 -10.99 9.05 1.93
N SER A 62 -10.57 8.19 2.87
CA SER A 62 -11.08 8.19 4.24
C SER A 62 -10.86 9.55 4.93
N HIS A 63 -9.66 10.11 4.80
CA HIS A 63 -9.34 11.44 5.30
C HIS A 63 -10.21 12.53 4.66
N ALA A 64 -10.34 12.51 3.32
CA ALA A 64 -11.06 13.53 2.56
C ALA A 64 -12.57 13.54 2.85
N THR A 65 -13.15 12.36 3.06
CA THR A 65 -14.57 12.18 3.39
C THR A 65 -14.88 12.41 4.87
N GLY A 66 -13.87 12.29 5.75
CA GLY A 66 -13.97 12.56 7.18
C GLY A 66 -13.77 14.03 7.57
N SER A 67 -13.14 14.24 8.72
CA SER A 67 -12.91 15.57 9.30
C SER A 67 -12.09 16.48 8.37
N GLY A 68 -11.19 15.91 7.57
CA GLY A 68 -10.23 16.66 6.76
C GLY A 68 -9.13 17.36 7.56
N ARG A 69 -9.04 17.12 8.88
CA ARG A 69 -7.95 17.66 9.70
C ARG A 69 -6.74 16.74 9.60
N TYR A 70 -5.60 17.30 9.22
CA TYR A 70 -4.37 16.53 9.01
C TYR A 70 -3.93 15.78 10.28
N GLU A 71 -4.19 16.40 11.43
CA GLU A 71 -3.83 15.92 12.75
C GLU A 71 -4.60 14.64 13.13
N ASP A 72 -5.73 14.36 12.45
CA ASP A 72 -6.54 13.16 12.64
C ASP A 72 -6.04 11.96 11.83
N ILE A 73 -5.08 12.14 10.91
CA ILE A 73 -4.44 11.00 10.24
C ILE A 73 -3.55 10.32 11.26
N ASP A 74 -3.75 9.02 11.51
CA ASP A 74 -2.92 8.29 12.45
C ASP A 74 -1.55 7.91 11.87
N GLU A 75 -0.66 7.35 12.69
CA GLU A 75 0.68 6.96 12.25
C GLU A 75 0.66 5.80 11.24
N ALA A 76 -0.29 4.86 11.37
CA ALA A 76 -0.39 3.71 10.48
C ALA A 76 -0.85 4.13 9.07
N ASP A 77 -1.82 5.04 9.01
CA ASP A 77 -2.33 5.63 7.78
C ASP A 77 -1.26 6.51 7.11
N ARG A 78 -0.51 7.32 7.89
CA ARG A 78 0.67 8.04 7.36
C ARG A 78 1.70 7.07 6.80
N LEU A 79 1.98 5.96 7.47
CA LEU A 79 2.92 4.95 7.00
C LEU A 79 2.45 4.29 5.70
N ALA A 80 1.15 4.01 5.55
CA ALA A 80 0.58 3.45 4.33
C ALA A 80 0.80 4.38 3.12
N VAL A 81 0.52 5.67 3.27
CA VAL A 81 0.77 6.68 2.21
C VAL A 81 2.27 6.78 1.91
N ASN A 82 3.11 6.83 2.95
CA ASN A 82 4.57 6.87 2.77
C ASN A 82 5.13 5.66 2.03
N ARG A 83 4.61 4.45 2.29
CA ARG A 83 5.01 3.23 1.54
C ARG A 83 4.75 3.39 0.05
N PHE A 84 3.59 3.95 -0.33
CA PHE A 84 3.27 4.21 -1.73
C PHE A 84 4.15 5.31 -2.34
N LEU A 85 4.35 6.43 -1.64
CA LEU A 85 5.16 7.55 -2.12
C LEU A 85 6.63 7.17 -2.31
N ASN A 86 7.14 6.27 -1.48
CA ASN A 86 8.54 5.86 -1.49
C ASN A 86 8.82 4.63 -2.36
N HIS A 87 7.76 3.96 -2.86
CA HIS A 87 7.93 2.73 -3.63
C HIS A 87 8.59 2.99 -4.98
N GLY A 88 9.62 2.21 -5.30
CA GLY A 88 10.38 2.33 -6.54
C GLY A 88 11.65 3.17 -6.42
N MET A 89 11.87 3.82 -5.28
CA MET A 89 13.12 4.54 -5.00
C MET A 89 14.26 3.58 -4.66
N ASN A 90 15.46 3.94 -5.10
CA ASN A 90 16.73 3.31 -4.75
C ASN A 90 17.87 4.35 -4.85
N LYS A 91 19.05 4.03 -4.33
CA LYS A 91 20.19 4.96 -4.34
C LYS A 91 20.64 5.40 -5.74
N GLY A 92 20.37 4.60 -6.77
CA GLY A 92 20.70 4.93 -8.16
C GLY A 92 19.77 5.97 -8.79
N ASN A 93 18.45 5.90 -8.51
CA ASN A 93 17.46 6.81 -9.11
C ASN A 93 17.05 7.98 -8.20
N THR A 94 17.41 7.94 -6.92
CA THR A 94 17.09 8.99 -5.93
C THR A 94 18.32 9.34 -5.07
N PRO A 95 19.34 10.00 -5.65
CA PRO A 95 20.65 10.18 -5.02
C PRO A 95 20.69 11.26 -3.92
N SER A 96 19.60 11.99 -3.68
CA SER A 96 19.53 13.06 -2.68
C SER A 96 18.14 13.17 -2.06
N THR A 97 18.04 13.89 -0.95
CA THR A 97 16.75 14.22 -0.32
C THR A 97 15.83 15.02 -1.23
N ASP A 98 16.40 15.89 -2.08
CA ASP A 98 15.64 16.67 -3.06
C ASP A 98 15.09 15.77 -4.16
N ALA A 99 15.88 14.77 -4.60
CA ALA A 99 15.42 13.77 -5.55
C ALA A 99 14.29 12.90 -4.95
N VAL A 100 14.39 12.56 -3.66
CA VAL A 100 13.30 11.88 -2.93
C VAL A 100 12.04 12.76 -2.91
N MET A 101 12.15 14.04 -2.56
CA MET A 101 10.98 14.93 -2.53
C MET A 101 10.34 15.05 -3.91
N LYS A 102 11.14 15.23 -4.98
CA LYS A 102 10.66 15.25 -6.36
C LYS A 102 9.92 13.95 -6.72
N PHE A 103 10.52 12.79 -6.42
CA PHE A 103 9.90 11.50 -6.68
C PHE A 103 8.57 11.35 -5.93
N ARG A 104 8.52 11.76 -4.66
CA ARG A 104 7.27 11.73 -3.86
C ARG A 104 6.21 12.65 -4.45
N VAL A 105 6.56 13.82 -5.00
CA VAL A 105 5.62 14.70 -5.71
C VAL A 105 5.05 14.00 -6.95
N GLU A 106 5.87 13.39 -7.79
CA GLU A 106 5.43 12.64 -8.98
C GLU A 106 4.51 11.48 -8.58
N ARG A 107 4.83 10.76 -7.49
CA ARG A 107 3.95 9.71 -6.95
C ARG A 107 2.65 10.27 -6.40
N SER A 108 2.67 11.43 -5.76
CA SER A 108 1.46 12.08 -5.22
C SER A 108 0.45 12.43 -6.31
N GLU A 109 0.93 12.80 -7.50
CA GLU A 109 0.08 13.05 -8.67
C GLU A 109 -0.66 11.77 -9.11
N VAL A 110 0.07 10.65 -9.20
CA VAL A 110 -0.52 9.33 -9.51
C VAL A 110 -1.58 8.94 -8.48
N LEU A 111 -1.33 9.19 -7.19
CA LEU A 111 -2.30 8.93 -6.13
C LEU A 111 -3.55 9.79 -6.29
N MET A 112 -3.39 11.11 -6.52
CA MET A 112 -4.52 12.01 -6.66
C MET A 112 -5.41 11.65 -7.84
N ASN A 113 -4.84 11.22 -8.98
CA ASN A 113 -5.60 10.73 -10.13
C ASN A 113 -6.47 9.49 -9.81
N SER A 114 -6.07 8.70 -8.80
CA SER A 114 -6.87 7.58 -8.31
C SER A 114 -7.95 8.06 -7.33
N VAL A 115 -7.62 9.01 -6.46
CA VAL A 115 -8.51 9.56 -5.43
C VAL A 115 -9.67 10.35 -6.04
N THR A 116 -9.46 11.07 -7.14
CA THR A 116 -10.51 11.88 -7.79
C THR A 116 -11.73 11.07 -8.22
N GLN A 117 -11.57 9.76 -8.46
CA GLN A 117 -12.68 8.86 -8.81
C GLN A 117 -13.67 8.63 -7.65
N PHE A 118 -13.29 8.97 -6.42
CA PHE A 118 -14.05 8.69 -5.20
C PHE A 118 -14.45 9.94 -4.40
N CYS A 119 -14.04 11.13 -4.84
CA CYS A 119 -14.18 12.36 -4.07
C CYS A 119 -14.89 13.48 -4.84
N THR A 120 -15.68 14.28 -4.13
CA THR A 120 -16.21 15.55 -4.64
C THR A 120 -15.13 16.62 -4.69
N GLN A 121 -15.39 17.75 -5.36
CA GLN A 121 -14.43 18.86 -5.45
C GLN A 121 -13.95 19.38 -4.08
N SER A 122 -14.85 19.48 -3.10
CA SER A 122 -14.49 19.93 -1.75
C SER A 122 -13.66 18.90 -0.98
N GLN A 123 -13.89 17.61 -1.23
CA GLN A 123 -13.11 16.51 -0.66
C GLN A 123 -11.72 16.42 -1.30
N ILE A 124 -11.62 16.66 -2.61
CA ILE A 124 -10.34 16.73 -3.33
C ILE A 124 -9.45 17.81 -2.71
N LEU A 125 -9.97 18.98 -2.35
CA LEU A 125 -9.17 20.02 -1.69
C LEU A 125 -8.58 19.54 -0.35
N LYS A 126 -9.37 18.83 0.47
CA LYS A 126 -8.89 18.23 1.73
C LYS A 126 -7.78 17.20 1.47
N ALA A 127 -8.02 16.30 0.52
CA ALA A 127 -7.04 15.29 0.09
C ALA A 127 -5.72 15.93 -0.36
N THR A 128 -5.79 16.96 -1.20
CA THR A 128 -4.62 17.67 -1.73
C THR A 128 -3.80 18.30 -0.60
N VAL A 129 -4.43 19.01 0.34
CA VAL A 129 -3.72 19.67 1.44
C VAL A 129 -3.04 18.63 2.33
N ALA A 130 -3.72 17.55 2.68
CA ALA A 130 -3.13 16.49 3.48
C ALA A 130 -1.98 15.78 2.76
N LEU A 131 -2.18 15.40 1.49
CA LEU A 131 -1.16 14.72 0.71
C LEU A 131 0.06 15.61 0.48
N MET A 132 -0.13 16.91 0.25
CA MET A 132 0.96 17.88 0.17
C MET A 132 1.79 17.87 1.46
N ARG A 133 1.14 17.93 2.64
CA ARG A 133 1.83 17.88 3.94
C ARG A 133 2.60 16.58 4.14
N ILE A 134 2.04 15.43 3.81
CA ILE A 134 2.75 14.13 3.91
C ILE A 134 3.94 14.12 2.95
N THR A 135 3.73 14.50 1.70
CA THR A 135 4.71 14.44 0.61
C THR A 135 5.95 15.29 0.92
N THR A 136 5.76 16.46 1.52
CA THR A 136 6.84 17.41 1.82
C THR A 136 7.34 17.35 3.26
N ASP A 137 6.82 16.44 4.09
CA ASP A 137 7.31 16.27 5.47
C ASP A 137 8.80 15.92 5.47
N ALA A 138 9.59 16.82 6.04
CA ALA A 138 11.05 16.73 6.01
C ALA A 138 11.59 15.52 6.81
N GLY A 139 10.86 15.09 7.85
CA GLY A 139 11.20 13.89 8.60
C GLY A 139 11.03 12.64 7.76
N ASP A 140 9.89 12.51 7.08
CA ASP A 140 9.59 11.40 6.20
C ASP A 140 10.51 11.37 4.97
N VAL A 141 10.85 12.53 4.38
CA VAL A 141 11.81 12.61 3.26
C VAL A 141 13.19 12.09 3.70
N ARG A 142 13.71 12.55 4.84
CA ARG A 142 15.01 12.10 5.35
C ARG A 142 15.00 10.61 5.68
N LYS A 143 13.97 10.15 6.39
CA LYS A 143 13.79 8.74 6.76
C LYS A 143 13.68 7.83 5.54
N ALA A 144 13.05 8.30 4.46
CA ALA A 144 13.00 7.57 3.19
C ALA A 144 14.38 7.47 2.56
N PHE A 145 15.12 8.59 2.48
CA PHE A 145 16.47 8.64 1.92
C PHE A 145 17.45 7.71 2.66
N GLU A 146 17.44 7.73 3.99
CA GLU A 146 18.30 6.86 4.83
C GLU A 146 18.03 5.36 4.63
N LYS A 147 16.82 5.00 4.21
CA LYS A 147 16.37 3.61 4.05
C LYS A 147 16.34 3.13 2.60
N LEU A 148 16.88 3.91 1.67
CA LEU A 148 16.88 3.52 0.26
C LEU A 148 17.70 2.24 0.06
N PRO A 149 17.15 1.25 -0.67
CA PRO A 149 17.91 0.08 -1.07
C PRO A 149 19.01 0.47 -2.07
N GLU A 150 20.06 -0.34 -2.13
CA GLU A 150 21.01 -0.28 -3.24
C GLU A 150 20.29 -0.51 -4.57
N GLY A 151 20.71 0.21 -5.62
CA GLY A 151 20.19 0.00 -6.97
C GLY A 151 20.58 -1.38 -7.50
N LYS A 152 19.73 -1.98 -8.35
CA LYS A 152 20.08 -3.15 -9.14
C LYS A 152 20.77 -2.73 -10.44
#